data_AF-A0A7H0F4B0-F1
#
_entry.id   AF-A0A7H0F4B0-F1
#
_cell.length_a   1.000
_cell.length_b   1.000
_cell.length_c   1.000
_cell.angle_alpha   90.00
_cell.angle_beta   90.00
_cell.angle_gamma   90.00
#
_symmetry.space_group_name_H-M   'P 1'
#
loop_
_entity.id
_entity.type
_entity.pdbx_description
1 polymer ?
#
loop_
_entity_poly.entity_id
_entity_poly.type
_entity_poly.pdbx_seq_one_letter_code
_entity_poly.pdbx_strand_id
1 'polypeptide(L)'
;MESNIFTSLILPIALGTMMLGMGLSLVPEDFQRVGKYPKAVAIGLISQLFILPLIGLAIAKLVPMQPAIATGLMILALCPGGVSSNLVTFLAMGDVALSVTLTALSSLITVFTIPIFANLASQHFFGQGAVVELPIQKIKYAC
;
A
#
# COMPACT_ATOMS: atom_id res chain seq x y z
N MET A 1 -2.44 -16.11 16.84
CA MET A 1 -1.06 -15.85 16.38
C MET A 1 -0.24 -15.53 17.61
N GLU A 2 0.72 -16.39 17.99
CA GLU A 2 1.61 -16.10 19.12
C GLU A 2 2.52 -14.92 18.75
N SER A 3 2.50 -13.88 19.58
CA SER A 3 3.30 -12.68 19.36
C SER A 3 4.74 -12.95 19.78
N ASN A 4 5.59 -13.27 18.81
CA ASN A 4 7.02 -13.41 19.04
C ASN A 4 7.73 -12.06 18.91
N ILE A 5 8.93 -11.94 19.50
CA ILE A 5 9.78 -10.74 19.37
C ILE A 5 9.96 -10.34 17.90
N PHE A 6 9.98 -11.33 17.00
CA PHE A 6 10.09 -11.11 15.56
C PHE A 6 8.92 -10.30 14.98
N THR A 7 7.67 -10.67 15.28
CA THR A 7 6.48 -10.03 14.72
C THR A 7 6.14 -8.71 15.41
N SER A 8 6.40 -8.60 16.71
CA SER A 8 6.00 -7.44 17.50
C SER A 8 7.02 -6.33 17.52
N LEU A 9 8.31 -6.63 17.30
CA LEU A 9 9.40 -5.66 17.43
C LEU A 9 10.25 -5.55 16.17
N ILE A 10 10.79 -6.67 15.68
CA ILE A 10 11.73 -6.64 14.54
C ILE A 10 11.05 -6.17 13.26
N LEU A 11 9.86 -6.70 12.95
CA LEU A 11 9.10 -6.34 11.75
C LEU A 11 8.73 -4.85 11.68
N PRO A 12 8.11 -4.25 12.72
CA PRO A 12 7.79 -2.83 12.70
C PRO A 12 9.02 -1.93 12.60
N ILE A 13 10.11 -2.25 13.30
CA ILE A 13 11.36 -1.47 13.23
C ILE A 13 11.97 -1.56 11.83
N ALA A 14 12.04 -2.76 11.24
CA ALA A 14 12.56 -2.94 9.89
C ALA A 14 11.71 -2.23 8.83
N LEU A 15 10.38 -2.31 8.91
CA LEU A 15 9.50 -1.57 8.01
C LEU A 15 9.64 -0.07 8.21
N GLY A 16 9.75 0.40 9.45
CA GLY A 16 9.97 1.80 9.79
C GLY A 16 11.27 2.34 9.19
N THR A 17 12.38 1.60 9.30
CA THR A 17 13.67 2.01 8.72
C THR A 17 13.64 1.98 7.19
N MET A 18 12.97 1.00 6.57
CA MET A 18 12.79 0.95 5.11
C MET A 18 11.97 2.15 4.59
N MET A 19 10.86 2.47 5.26
CA MET A 19 10.01 3.60 4.87
C MET A 19 10.70 4.95 5.12
N LEU A 20 11.49 5.06 6.18
CA LEU A 20 12.36 6.22 6.41
C LEU A 20 13.40 6.36 5.30
N GLY A 21 14.03 5.26 4.87
CA GLY A 21 14.96 5.25 3.75
C GLY A 21 14.32 5.70 2.43
N MET A 22 13.08 5.30 2.17
CA MET A 22 12.29 5.82 1.05
C MET A 22 12.10 7.34 1.16
N GLY A 23 11.73 7.82 2.36
CA GLY A 23 11.56 9.25 2.65
C GLY A 23 12.83 10.08 2.42
N LEU A 24 14.00 9.56 2.83
CA LEU A 24 15.29 10.23 2.62
C LEU A 24 15.77 10.22 1.18
N SER A 25 15.25 9.31 0.35
CA SER A 25 15.59 9.20 -1.07
C SER A 25 14.76 10.13 -1.96
N LEU A 26 13.76 10.81 -1.40
CA LEU A 26 12.89 11.75 -2.12
C LEU A 26 13.59 13.08 -2.35
N VAL A 27 13.64 13.52 -3.60
CA VAL A 27 14.25 14.80 -3.99
C VAL A 27 13.16 15.73 -4.54
N PRO A 28 13.19 17.05 -4.28
CA PRO A 28 12.15 17.97 -4.77
C PRO A 28 11.85 17.90 -6.28
N GLU A 29 12.81 17.48 -7.10
CA GLU A 29 12.64 17.30 -8.55
C GLU A 29 11.64 16.18 -8.88
N ASP A 30 11.48 15.18 -8.00
CA ASP A 30 10.49 14.11 -8.16
C ASP A 30 9.05 14.66 -8.16
N PHE A 31 8.81 15.75 -7.41
CA PHE A 31 7.51 16.43 -7.37
C PHE A 31 7.30 17.35 -8.58
N GLN A 32 8.37 17.97 -9.11
CA GLN A 32 8.28 18.79 -10.32
C GLN A 32 7.89 17.97 -11.55
N ARG A 33 8.29 16.69 -11.61
CA ARG A 33 7.91 15.76 -12.69
C ARG A 33 6.41 15.53 -12.81
N VAL A 34 5.65 15.68 -11.73
CA VAL A 34 4.18 15.60 -11.75
C VAL A 34 3.58 16.64 -12.69
N GLY A 35 4.14 17.87 -12.68
CA GLY A 35 3.75 18.92 -13.61
C GLY A 35 4.26 18.72 -15.04
N LYS A 36 5.41 18.06 -15.20
CA LYS A 36 6.06 17.84 -16.51
C LYS A 36 5.43 16.68 -17.31
N TYR A 37 5.03 15.60 -16.64
CA TYR A 37 4.45 14.41 -17.26
C TYR A 37 3.11 13.99 -16.60
N PRO A 38 2.10 14.87 -16.57
CA PRO A 38 0.86 14.65 -15.82
C PRO A 38 0.07 13.43 -16.33
N LYS A 39 0.10 13.16 -17.64
CA LYS A 39 -0.60 12.00 -18.23
C LYS A 39 0.00 10.68 -17.74
N ALA A 40 1.32 10.56 -17.74
CA ALA A 40 2.00 9.34 -17.30
C ALA A 40 1.77 9.09 -15.81
N VAL A 41 1.87 10.14 -14.99
CA VAL A 41 1.61 10.06 -13.55
C VAL A 41 0.15 9.68 -13.26
N ALA A 42 -0.81 10.30 -13.95
CA ALA A 42 -2.22 9.98 -13.76
C ALA A 42 -2.55 8.53 -14.13
N ILE A 43 -2.05 8.04 -15.27
CA ILE A 43 -2.26 6.65 -15.69
C ILE A 43 -1.64 5.69 -14.67
N GLY A 44 -0.42 5.96 -14.22
CA GLY A 44 0.26 5.15 -13.19
C GLY A 44 -0.52 5.11 -11.88
N LEU A 45 -0.95 6.27 -11.36
CA LEU A 45 -1.74 6.35 -10.14
C LEU A 45 -3.10 5.63 -10.27
N ILE A 46 -3.81 5.80 -11.39
CA ILE A 46 -5.08 5.11 -11.63
C ILE A 46 -4.86 3.59 -11.66
N SER A 47 -3.78 3.13 -12.29
CA SER A 47 -3.46 1.71 -12.32
C SER A 47 -3.17 1.14 -10.93
N GLN A 48 -2.42 1.87 -10.09
CA GLN A 48 -2.10 1.44 -8.73
C GLN A 48 -3.32 1.47 -7.80
N LEU A 49 -4.12 2.55 -7.85
CA LEU A 49 -5.18 2.80 -6.87
C LEU A 49 -6.52 2.17 -7.24
N PHE A 50 -6.76 1.87 -8.52
CA PHE A 50 -8.03 1.30 -8.97
C PHE A 50 -7.85 -0.03 -9.67
N ILE A 51 -6.96 -0.12 -10.67
CA ILE A 51 -6.83 -1.35 -11.47
C ILE A 51 -6.32 -2.49 -10.61
N LEU A 52 -5.30 -2.25 -9.77
CA LEU A 52 -4.73 -3.28 -8.91
C LEU A 52 -5.75 -3.82 -7.86
N PRO A 53 -6.49 -2.98 -7.11
CA PRO A 53 -7.57 -3.46 -6.25
C PRO A 53 -8.69 -4.20 -6.99
N LEU A 54 -9.05 -3.76 -8.20
CA LEU A 54 -10.05 -4.45 -9.02
C LEU A 54 -9.59 -5.84 -9.44
N ILE A 55 -8.30 -5.99 -9.80
CA ILE A 55 -7.70 -7.30 -10.08
C ILE A 55 -7.72 -8.16 -8.81
N GLY A 56 -7.34 -7.61 -7.66
CA GLY A 56 -7.39 -8.31 -6.38
C GLY A 56 -8.80 -8.83 -6.05
N LEU A 57 -9.82 -7.99 -6.28
CA LEU A 57 -11.22 -8.35 -6.09
C LEU A 57 -11.69 -9.41 -7.09
N ALA A 58 -11.27 -9.33 -8.35
CA ALA A 58 -11.56 -10.34 -9.35
C ALA A 58 -10.97 -11.70 -8.95
N ILE A 59 -9.71 -11.73 -8.50
CA ILE A 59 -9.05 -12.93 -8.00
C ILE A 59 -9.80 -13.49 -6.78
N ALA A 60 -10.16 -12.62 -5.82
CA ALA A 60 -10.90 -13.01 -4.61
C ALA A 60 -12.28 -13.63 -4.91
N LYS A 61 -12.90 -13.27 -6.05
CA LYS A 61 -14.19 -13.83 -6.49
C LYS A 61 -14.05 -15.10 -7.32
N LEU A 62 -13.00 -15.20 -8.14
CA LEU A 62 -12.80 -16.32 -9.06
C LEU A 62 -12.16 -17.53 -8.37
N VAL A 63 -11.30 -17.30 -7.38
CA VAL A 63 -10.60 -18.36 -6.65
C VAL A 63 -11.31 -18.62 -5.33
N PRO A 64 -11.76 -19.86 -5.06
CA PRO A 64 -12.36 -20.20 -3.77
C PRO A 64 -11.31 -20.05 -2.67
N MET A 65 -11.49 -19.06 -1.79
CA MET A 65 -10.58 -18.79 -0.68
C MET A 65 -11.35 -18.42 0.59
N GLN A 66 -10.72 -18.62 1.75
CA GLN A 66 -11.32 -18.24 3.03
C GLN A 66 -11.45 -16.71 3.13
N PRO A 67 -12.49 -16.18 3.79
CA PRO A 67 -12.70 -14.73 3.95
C PRO A 67 -11.48 -13.98 4.47
N ALA A 68 -10.74 -14.57 5.42
CA ALA A 68 -9.52 -13.98 5.98
C ALA A 68 -8.41 -13.79 4.93
N ILE A 69 -8.27 -14.75 4.01
CA ILE A 69 -7.28 -14.68 2.93
C ILE A 69 -7.73 -13.65 1.89
N ALA A 70 -9.02 -13.59 1.56
CA ALA A 70 -9.58 -12.61 0.64
C ALA A 70 -9.39 -11.16 1.16
N THR A 71 -9.67 -10.91 2.44
CA THR A 71 -9.42 -9.60 3.06
C THR A 71 -7.93 -9.27 3.09
N GLY A 72 -7.07 -10.24 3.42
CA GLY A 72 -5.61 -10.06 3.34
C GLY A 72 -5.14 -9.68 1.93
N LEU A 73 -5.64 -10.37 0.90
CA LEU A 73 -5.35 -10.07 -0.50
C LEU A 73 -5.81 -8.65 -0.88
N MET A 74 -7.00 -8.23 -0.45
CA MET A 74 -7.48 -6.87 -0.70
C MET A 74 -6.61 -5.82 -0.01
N ILE A 75 -6.22 -6.04 1.24
CA ILE A 75 -5.32 -5.12 1.96
C ILE A 75 -3.99 -5.02 1.22
N LEU A 76 -3.42 -6.14 0.76
CA LEU A 76 -2.20 -6.15 -0.04
C LEU A 76 -2.35 -5.38 -1.37
N ALA A 77 -3.49 -5.54 -2.06
CA ALA A 77 -3.76 -4.85 -3.31
C ALA A 77 -3.98 -3.33 -3.15
N LEU A 78 -4.37 -2.89 -1.95
CA LEU A 78 -4.54 -1.48 -1.60
C LEU A 78 -3.23 -0.81 -1.16
N CYS A 79 -2.19 -1.59 -0.84
CA CYS A 79 -0.90 -1.04 -0.44
C CYS A 79 -0.20 -0.33 -1.60
N PRO A 80 0.52 0.78 -1.33
CA PRO A 80 1.32 1.45 -2.35
C PRO A 80 2.49 0.58 -2.80
N GLY A 81 3.12 0.97 -3.91
CA GLY A 81 4.36 0.36 -4.38
C GLY A 81 5.50 0.50 -3.35
N GLY A 82 6.43 -0.46 -3.33
CA GLY A 82 7.62 -0.42 -2.48
C GLY A 82 8.88 0.03 -3.24
N VAL A 83 9.96 0.32 -2.52
CA VAL A 83 11.26 0.72 -3.10
C VAL A 83 11.86 -0.33 -4.06
N SER A 84 11.48 -1.60 -3.91
CA SER A 84 11.87 -2.68 -4.82
C SER A 84 11.38 -2.43 -6.25
N SER A 85 10.24 -1.76 -6.43
CA SER A 85 9.72 -1.41 -7.76
C SER A 85 10.65 -0.44 -8.52
N ASN A 86 11.35 0.44 -7.80
CA ASN A 86 12.33 1.36 -8.40
C ASN A 86 13.55 0.60 -8.93
N LEU A 87 14.03 -0.39 -8.16
CA LEU A 87 15.12 -1.27 -8.59
C LEU A 87 14.70 -2.11 -9.81
N VAL A 88 13.50 -2.69 -9.80
CA VAL A 88 12.98 -3.46 -10.94
C VAL A 88 12.84 -2.56 -12.17
N THR A 89 12.36 -1.33 -12.01
CA THR A 89 12.28 -0.35 -13.11
C THR A 89 13.66 -0.04 -13.69
N PHE A 90 14.68 0.12 -12.84
CA PHE A 90 16.05 0.32 -13.28
C PHE A 90 16.58 -0.87 -14.08
N LEU A 91 16.38 -2.09 -13.58
CA LEU A 91 16.80 -3.32 -14.26
C LEU A 91 16.05 -3.53 -15.59
N ALA A 92 14.80 -3.09 -15.67
CA ALA A 92 13.99 -3.10 -16.89
C ALA A 92 14.29 -1.94 -17.86
N MET A 93 15.32 -1.12 -17.58
CA MET A 93 15.68 0.08 -18.36
C MET A 93 14.52 1.08 -18.50
N GLY A 94 13.63 1.14 -17.51
CA GLY A 94 12.52 2.08 -17.44
C GLY A 94 12.90 3.42 -16.80
N ASP A 95 11.95 4.35 -16.74
CA ASP A 95 12.13 5.65 -16.07
C ASP A 95 11.99 5.47 -14.54
N VAL A 96 13.14 5.25 -13.89
CA VAL A 96 13.22 5.07 -12.42
C VAL A 96 12.62 6.26 -11.69
N ALA A 97 12.84 7.48 -12.18
CA ALA A 97 12.35 8.66 -11.51
C ALA A 97 10.82 8.81 -11.65
N LEU A 98 10.21 8.34 -12.75
CA LEU A 98 8.76 8.17 -12.81
C LEU A 98 8.25 7.15 -11.77
N SER A 99 8.95 6.03 -11.58
CA SER A 99 8.63 5.03 -10.55
C SER A 99 8.73 5.60 -9.13
N VAL A 100 9.76 6.40 -8.84
CA VAL A 100 9.91 7.08 -7.55
C VAL A 100 8.75 8.05 -7.31
N THR A 101 8.44 8.91 -8.29
CA THR A 101 7.30 9.84 -8.20
C THR A 101 5.98 9.11 -7.95
N LEU A 102 5.70 8.03 -8.67
CA LEU A 102 4.48 7.23 -8.49
C LEU A 102 4.42 6.57 -7.11
N THR A 103 5.54 6.01 -6.64
CA THR A 103 5.65 5.39 -5.32
C THR A 103 5.39 6.41 -4.21
N ALA A 104 5.96 7.61 -4.32
CA ALA A 104 5.78 8.66 -3.34
C ALA A 104 4.34 9.19 -3.28
N LEU A 105 3.76 9.49 -4.44
CA LEU A 105 2.38 9.97 -4.53
C LEU A 105 1.38 8.90 -4.08
N SER A 106 1.54 7.65 -4.50
CA SER A 106 0.67 6.55 -4.05
C SER A 106 0.80 6.32 -2.56
N SER A 107 2.01 6.42 -1.98
CA SER A 107 2.23 6.35 -0.53
C SER A 107 1.47 7.45 0.22
N LEU A 108 1.50 8.69 -0.26
CA LEU A 108 0.75 9.80 0.34
C LEU A 108 -0.77 9.61 0.26
N ILE A 109 -1.27 9.15 -0.89
CA ILE A 109 -2.71 8.92 -1.11
C ILE A 109 -3.20 7.77 -0.22
N THR A 110 -2.45 6.69 -0.16
CA THR A 110 -2.84 5.46 0.55
C THR A 110 -2.96 5.64 2.06
N VAL A 111 -2.29 6.62 2.68
CA VAL A 111 -2.51 7.00 4.09
C VAL A 111 -3.99 7.24 4.40
N PHE A 112 -4.72 7.84 3.46
CA PHE A 112 -6.16 8.12 3.60
C PHE A 112 -7.02 7.02 2.96
N THR A 113 -6.57 6.44 1.85
CA THR A 113 -7.35 5.48 1.07
C THR A 113 -7.41 4.09 1.74
N ILE A 114 -6.29 3.57 2.24
CA ILE A 114 -6.23 2.23 2.85
C ILE A 114 -7.24 2.04 3.98
N PRO A 115 -7.35 2.90 5.01
CA PRO A 115 -8.28 2.64 6.12
C PRO A 115 -9.74 2.56 5.66
N ILE A 116 -10.13 3.37 4.68
CA ILE A 116 -11.49 3.39 4.12
C ILE A 116 -11.76 2.09 3.34
N PHE A 117 -10.88 1.75 2.39
CA PHE A 117 -11.09 0.60 1.51
C PHE A 117 -10.87 -0.74 2.23
N ALA A 118 -9.97 -0.80 3.21
CA ALA A 118 -9.77 -1.98 4.05
C ALA A 118 -11.01 -2.26 4.91
N ASN A 119 -11.65 -1.23 5.45
CA ASN A 119 -12.92 -1.39 6.16
C ASN A 119 -14.01 -1.92 5.23
N LEU A 120 -14.13 -1.36 4.02
CA LEU A 120 -15.10 -1.81 3.02
C LEU A 120 -14.86 -3.27 2.59
N ALA A 121 -13.60 -3.65 2.36
CA ALA A 121 -13.23 -5.02 2.02
C ALA A 121 -13.58 -5.98 3.18
N SER A 122 -13.26 -5.62 4.42
CA SER A 122 -13.61 -6.44 5.58
C SER A 122 -15.13 -6.66 5.68
N GLN A 123 -15.94 -5.60 5.53
CA GLN A 123 -17.39 -5.73 5.52
C GLN A 123 -17.90 -6.63 4.39
N HIS A 124 -17.31 -6.53 3.19
CA HIS A 124 -17.71 -7.31 2.03
C HIS A 124 -17.43 -8.81 2.18
N PHE A 125 -16.27 -9.18 2.73
CA PHE A 125 -15.85 -10.59 2.82
C PHE A 125 -16.25 -11.27 4.14
N PHE A 126 -16.30 -10.55 5.26
CA PHE A 126 -16.64 -11.12 6.58
C PHE A 126 -18.11 -10.95 6.98
N GLY A 127 -18.87 -10.03 6.37
CA GLY A 127 -20.31 -9.82 6.59
C GLY A 127 -20.70 -9.46 8.04
N GLN A 128 -20.96 -8.18 8.33
CA GLN A 128 -21.55 -7.58 9.56
C GLN A 128 -21.07 -8.06 10.97
N GLY A 129 -20.19 -9.06 11.12
CA GLY A 129 -19.78 -9.63 12.41
C GLY A 129 -18.31 -9.43 12.76
N ALA A 130 -17.47 -8.97 11.83
CA ALA A 130 -16.09 -8.63 12.10
C ALA A 130 -15.96 -7.12 12.31
N VAL A 131 -16.31 -6.66 13.51
CA VAL A 131 -15.89 -5.34 14.00
C VAL A 131 -14.37 -5.36 14.02
N VAL A 132 -13.74 -4.87 12.96
CA VAL A 132 -12.33 -4.50 12.98
C VAL A 132 -12.26 -3.34 13.97
N GLU A 133 -11.90 -3.64 15.22
CA GLU A 133 -11.59 -2.62 16.21
C GLU A 133 -10.56 -1.68 15.59
N LEU A 134 -11.02 -0.48 15.24
CA LEU A 134 -10.14 0.56 14.73
C LEU A 134 -9.09 0.81 15.82
N PRO A 135 -7.78 0.64 15.54
CA PRO A 135 -6.72 0.85 16.53
C PRO A 135 -6.51 2.34 16.88
N ILE A 136 -7.56 3.16 16.77
CA ILE A 136 -7.60 4.53 17.28
C ILE A 136 -7.34 4.52 18.79
N GLN A 137 -7.78 3.46 19.49
CA GLN A 137 -7.52 3.30 20.93
C GLN A 137 -6.06 2.94 21.27
N LYS A 138 -5.27 2.32 20.37
CA LYS A 138 -3.86 2.01 20.66
C LYS A 138 -2.93 3.21 20.51
N ILE A 139 -3.33 4.26 19.79
CA ILE A 139 -2.55 5.51 19.68
C ILE A 139 -2.54 6.29 21.01
N LYS A 140 -3.57 6.12 21.85
CA LYS A 140 -3.67 6.84 23.14
C LYS A 140 -2.73 6.30 24.23
N TYR A 141 -2.16 5.10 24.06
CA TYR A 141 -1.28 4.46 25.05
C TYR A 141 0.20 4.43 24.63
N ALA A 142 0.55 5.09 23.52
CA ALA A 142 1.93 5.25 23.05
C ALA A 142 2.55 6.61 23.43
N CYS A 143 1.92 7.35 24.36
CA CYS A 143 2.45 8.56 24.98
C CYS A 143 2.67 8.31 26.48
#